data_AF-A0AA95L091-F1
#
_entry.id   AF-A0AA95L091-F1
#
_cell.length_a   1.000
_cell.length_b   1.000
_cell.length_c   1.000
_cell.angle_alpha   90.00
_cell.angle_beta   90.00
_cell.angle_gamma   90.00
#
_symmetry.space_group_name_H-M   'P 1'
#
loop_
_entity.id
_entity.type
_entity.pdbx_description
1 polymer ?
#
loop_
_entity_poly.entity_id
_entity_poly.type
_entity_poly.pdbx_seq_one_letter_code
_entity_poly.pdbx_strand_id
1 'polypeptide(L)' 'MLENVNIGIDDDFVELGGHSLLALKLEVELQRHFDIDHFDLQECNTIRKMAAYIEEKLAVAVGGGGIQ' A
#
# COMPACT_ATOMS: atom_id res chain seq x y z
N MET A 1 -7.81 14.59 8.01
CA MET A 1 -7.59 14.37 9.45
C MET A 1 -7.91 12.91 9.71
N LEU A 2 -6.87 12.09 9.92
CA LEU A 2 -6.96 10.70 10.35
C LEU A 2 -6.87 10.66 11.89
N GLU A 3 -7.89 11.18 12.58
CA GLU A 3 -7.99 11.08 14.03
C GLU A 3 -9.38 10.52 14.40
N ASN A 4 -9.42 9.35 15.05
CA ASN A 4 -10.63 8.71 15.59
C ASN A 4 -11.76 8.38 14.60
N VAL A 5 -11.44 7.72 13.49
CA VAL A 5 -12.44 7.13 12.57
C VAL A 5 -12.23 5.62 12.52
N ASN A 6 -13.31 4.85 12.52
CA ASN A 6 -13.26 3.41 12.27
C ASN A 6 -12.93 3.22 10.78
N ILE A 7 -11.66 2.99 10.45
CA ILE A 7 -11.19 2.92 9.06
C ILE A 7 -11.59 1.57 8.47
N GLY A 8 -12.46 1.60 7.47
CA GLY A 8 -12.83 0.47 6.64
C GLY A 8 -11.74 0.13 5.62
N ILE A 9 -11.72 -1.14 5.18
CA ILE A 9 -10.74 -1.60 4.18
C ILE A 9 -10.95 -1.00 2.78
N ASP A 10 -12.13 -0.42 2.55
CA ASP A 10 -12.55 0.22 1.31
C ASP A 10 -12.58 1.75 1.41
N ASP A 11 -12.19 2.33 2.55
CA ASP A 11 -12.18 3.77 2.74
C ASP A 11 -11.02 4.41 1.95
N ASP A 12 -11.35 5.45 1.19
CA ASP A 12 -10.39 6.18 0.38
C ASP A 12 -9.49 7.06 1.25
N PHE A 13 -8.18 6.88 1.10
CA PHE A 13 -7.14 7.59 1.84
C PHE A 13 -7.25 9.12 1.73
N VAL A 14 -7.59 9.64 0.56
CA VAL A 14 -7.74 11.08 0.29
C VAL A 14 -9.05 11.60 0.90
N GLU A 15 -10.14 10.83 0.82
CA GLU A 15 -11.42 11.18 1.48
C GLU A 15 -11.29 11.23 3.00
N LEU A 16 -10.45 10.37 3.59
CA LEU A 16 -10.05 10.44 5.00
C LEU A 16 -9.11 11.63 5.33
N GLY A 17 -8.78 12.44 4.32
CA GLY A 17 -7.93 13.63 4.43
C GLY A 17 -6.44 13.30 4.45
N GLY A 18 -6.04 12.20 3.81
CA GLY A 18 -4.67 11.90 3.48
C GLY A 18 -4.12 12.84 2.41
N HIS A 19 -2.82 13.14 2.49
CA HIS A 19 -2.12 14.06 1.60
C HIS A 19 -0.68 13.59 1.37
N SER A 20 0.06 14.23 0.46
CA SER A 20 1.39 13.78 0.00
C SER A 20 2.38 13.44 1.12
N LEU A 21 2.45 14.23 2.18
CA LEU A 21 3.33 13.92 3.31
C LEU A 21 2.90 12.67 4.11
N LEU A 22 1.58 12.42 4.25
CA LEU A 22 1.08 11.20 4.90
C LEU A 22 1.24 9.99 3.97
N ALA A 23 1.04 10.19 2.66
CA ALA A 23 1.29 9.20 1.62
C ALA A 23 2.74 8.70 1.67
N LEU A 24 3.70 9.62 1.69
CA LEU A 24 5.13 9.29 1.78
C LEU A 24 5.45 8.51 3.07
N LYS A 25 4.87 8.91 4.21
CA LYS A 25 5.06 8.19 5.48
C LYS A 25 4.49 6.77 5.41
N LEU A 26 3.29 6.62 4.85
CA LEU A 26 2.65 5.32 4.66
C LEU A 26 3.50 4.42 3.77
N GLU A 27 3.99 4.95 2.65
CA GLU A 27 4.85 4.23 1.71
C GLU A 27 6.13 3.73 2.38
N VAL A 28 6.83 4.61 3.11
CA VAL A 28 8.03 4.24 3.87
C VAL A 28 7.73 3.13 4.88
N GLU A 29 6.62 3.21 5.60
CA GLU A 29 6.24 2.16 6.56
C GLU A 29 5.87 0.84 5.89
N LEU A 30 5.23 0.86 4.72
CA LEU A 30 4.93 -0.35 3.94
C LEU A 30 6.22 -1.00 3.41
N GLN A 31 7.14 -0.22 2.84
CA GLN A 31 8.44 -0.70 2.36
C GLN A 31 9.32 -1.31 3.47
N ARG A 32 9.10 -0.93 4.73
CA ARG A 32 9.80 -1.52 5.88
C ARG A 32 9.29 -2.91 6.25
N HIS A 33 8.06 -3.23 5.91
CA HIS A 33 7.40 -4.49 6.28
C HIS A 33 7.23 -5.45 5.09
N PHE A 34 7.21 -4.91 3.87
CA PHE A 34 6.99 -5.65 2.64
C PHE A 34 8.07 -5.28 1.61
N ASP A 35 8.53 -6.29 0.85
CA ASP A 35 9.45 -6.09 -0.27
C ASP A 35 8.68 -5.59 -1.49
N ILE A 36 8.33 -4.30 -1.47
CA ILE A 36 7.57 -3.62 -2.52
C ILE A 36 8.28 -2.34 -2.95
N ASP A 37 8.13 -2.01 -4.24
CA ASP A 37 8.56 -0.72 -4.80
C ASP A 37 7.54 0.39 -4.48
N HIS A 38 7.87 1.61 -4.91
CA HIS A 38 6.92 2.74 -4.95
C HIS A 38 5.61 2.34 -5.63
N PHE A 39 4.47 2.75 -5.05
CA PHE A 39 3.15 2.45 -5.61
C PHE A 39 2.31 3.72 -5.69
N ASP A 40 1.50 3.82 -6.74
CA ASP A 40 0.65 4.98 -6.98
C ASP A 40 -0.53 4.97 -6.00
N LEU A 41 -0.52 5.92 -5.06
CA LEU A 41 -1.57 6.04 -4.07
C LEU A 41 -2.90 6.49 -4.67
N GLN A 42 -2.92 7.11 -5.85
CA GLN A 42 -4.18 7.44 -6.55
C GLN A 42 -4.87 6.16 -7.04
N GLU A 43 -4.10 5.17 -7.48
CA GLU A 43 -4.64 3.88 -7.91
C GLU A 43 -4.90 2.95 -6.72
N CYS A 44 -3.99 2.93 -5.74
CA CYS A 44 -4.03 2.11 -4.53
C CYS A 44 -4.50 2.92 -3.30
N ASN A 45 -5.58 3.65 -3.45
CA ASN A 45 -6.12 4.59 -2.45
C ASN A 45 -6.85 3.95 -1.26
N THR A 46 -7.00 2.62 -1.20
CA THR A 46 -7.68 1.91 -0.10
C THR A 46 -6.82 0.77 0.43
N ILE A 47 -7.07 0.33 1.66
CA ILE A 47 -6.34 -0.80 2.27
C ILE A 47 -6.50 -2.06 1.41
N ARG A 48 -7.70 -2.34 0.89
CA ARG A 48 -7.95 -3.51 0.03
C ARG A 48 -7.05 -3.50 -1.21
N LYS A 49 -6.96 -2.35 -1.90
CA LYS A 49 -6.13 -2.23 -3.11
C LYS A 49 -4.64 -2.33 -2.80
N MET A 50 -4.19 -1.70 -1.72
CA MET A 50 -2.80 -1.83 -1.25
C MET A 50 -2.45 -3.28 -0.92
N ALA A 51 -3.32 -3.99 -0.21
CA ALA A 51 -3.13 -5.40 0.11
C ALA A 51 -3.04 -6.26 -1.16
N ALA A 52 -3.94 -6.07 -2.13
CA ALA A 52 -3.89 -6.78 -3.40
C ALA A 52 -2.59 -6.52 -4.17
N TYR A 53 -2.12 -5.28 -4.21
CA TYR A 53 -0.83 -4.92 -4.82
C TYR A 53 0.35 -5.63 -4.14
N ILE A 54 0.38 -5.63 -2.80
CA ILE A 54 1.42 -6.30 -2.02
C ILE A 54 1.39 -7.81 -2.27
N GLU A 55 0.22 -8.42 -2.24
CA GLU A 55 0.04 -9.85 -2.51
C GLU A 55 0.52 -10.23 -3.91
N GLU A 56 0.19 -9.44 -4.93
CA GLU A 56 0.66 -9.66 -6.30
C GLU A 56 2.19 -9.61 -6.37
N LYS A 57 2.82 -8.59 -5.77
CA LYS A 57 4.28 -8.43 -5.78
C LYS A 57 4.99 -9.55 -5.03
N LEU A 58 4.47 -9.96 -3.87
CA LEU A 58 5.05 -11.05 -3.09
C LEU A 58 4.84 -12.41 -3.76
N ALA A 59 3.72 -12.64 -4.46
CA ALA A 59 3.49 -13.85 -5.23
C ALA A 59 4.50 -14.00 -6.39
N VAL A 60 4.87 -12.89 -7.03
CA VAL A 60 5.87 -12.86 -8.09
C VAL A 60 7.27 -13.16 -7.55
N ALA A 61 7.61 -12.71 -6.34
CA ALA A 61 8.91 -13.00 -5.71
C ALA A 61 9.14 -14.50 -5.44
N VAL A 62 8.08 -15.28 -5.22
CA VAL A 62 8.18 -16.74 -4.98
C VAL A 62 8.35 -17.53 -6.29
N GLY A 63 8.09 -16.93 -7.46
CA GLY A 63 8.16 -17.58 -8.78
C GLY A 63 9.51 -17.50 -9.51
N GLY A 64 10.51 -16.80 -8.95
CA GLY A 64 11.75 -16.42 -9.66
C GLY A 64 12.98 -17.31 -9.45
N GLY A 65 12.84 -18.51 -8.88
CA GLY A 65 13.94 -19.47 -8.70
C GLY A 65 14.28 -20.26 -9.97
N GLY A 66 14.48 -19.57 -11.09
CA GLY A 66 14.90 -20.17 -12.37
C GLY A 66 16.41 -20.07 -12.53
N ILE A 67 17.07 -21.22 -12.49
CA ILE A 67 18.46 -21.48 -12.90
C ILE A 67 19.00 -20.51 -13.97
N GLN A 68 20.12 -19.85 -13.66
CA GLN A 68 21.06 -19.41 -14.68
C GLN A 68 22.49 -19.71 -14.24
#